data_AF-A0A318CZU2-F1
#
_entry.id   AF-A0A318CZU2-F1
#
_cell.length_a   1.000
_cell.length_b   1.000
_cell.length_c   1.000
_cell.angle_alpha   90.00
_cell.angle_beta   90.00
_cell.angle_gamma   90.00
#
_symmetry.space_group_name_H-M   'P 1'
#
loop_
_entity.id
_entity.type
_entity.pdbx_description
1 polymer ?
#
loop_
_entity_poly.entity_id
_entity_poly.type
_entity_poly.pdbx_seq_one_letter_code
_entity_poly.pdbx_strand_id
1 'polypeptide(L)' 'MKPLNYILNAKIQRGWKIVIFSFILTAFIGLPLMFLASFIAAGAMQTALGLISIFIVVAGMVSMMGGFFIVLYDLYKS' A
#
# COMPACT_ATOMS: atom_id res chain seq x y z
N MET A 1 12.66 -30.61 -2.03
CA MET A 1 13.04 -29.18 -2.17
C MET A 1 13.99 -28.83 -1.04
N LYS A 2 15.11 -28.12 -1.30
CA LYS A 2 16.03 -27.68 -0.24
C LYS A 2 15.31 -26.65 0.64
N PRO A 3 15.40 -26.73 1.99
CA PRO A 3 14.69 -25.83 2.90
C PRO A 3 15.03 -24.35 2.69
N LEU A 4 16.23 -24.05 2.18
CA LEU A 4 16.67 -22.71 1.80
C LEU A 4 15.76 -22.06 0.72
N ASN A 5 15.37 -22.83 -0.30
CA ASN A 5 14.53 -22.33 -1.40
C ASN A 5 13.09 -22.06 -0.94
N TYR A 6 12.62 -22.80 0.08
CA TYR A 6 11.31 -22.55 0.68
C TYR A 6 11.30 -21.25 1.48
N ILE A 7 12.35 -21.01 2.27
CA ILE A 7 12.51 -19.78 3.07
C ILE A 7 12.64 -18.54 2.18
N LEU A 8 13.43 -18.63 1.10
CA LEU A 8 13.60 -17.53 0.14
C LEU A 8 12.30 -17.20 -0.59
N ASN A 9 11.59 -18.21 -1.13
CA ASN A 9 10.32 -18.00 -1.80
C ASN A 9 9.22 -17.45 -0.87
N ALA A 10 9.17 -17.92 0.39
CA ALA A 10 8.20 -17.43 1.37
C ALA A 10 8.42 -15.95 1.73
N LYS A 11 9.68 -15.48 1.75
CA LYS A 11 10.03 -14.08 2.05
C LYS A 11 9.72 -13.13 0.88
N ILE A 12 10.12 -13.51 -0.35
CA ILE A 12 9.77 -12.77 -1.56
C ILE A 12 8.25 -12.62 -1.70
N GLN A 13 7.48 -13.69 -1.43
CA GLN A 13 6.02 -13.62 -1.42
C GLN A 13 5.44 -12.67 -0.37
N ARG A 14 6.10 -12.48 0.77
CA ARG A 14 5.64 -11.56 1.83
C ARG A 14 5.78 -10.10 1.40
N GLY A 15 6.92 -9.72 0.83
CA GLY A 15 7.13 -8.36 0.32
C GLY A 15 6.12 -7.98 -0.76
N TRP A 16 5.89 -8.87 -1.73
CA TRP A 16 4.89 -8.68 -2.78
C TRP A 16 3.46 -8.59 -2.26
N LYS A 17 3.09 -9.39 -1.25
CA LYS A 17 1.78 -9.28 -0.59
C LYS A 17 1.58 -7.87 -0.01
N ILE A 18 2.57 -7.32 0.69
CA ILE A 18 2.50 -5.97 1.27
C ILE A 18 2.28 -4.93 0.18
N VAL A 19 3.06 -5.00 -0.92
CA VAL A 19 2.93 -4.08 -2.05
C VAL A 19 1.54 -4.15 -2.66
N ILE A 20 1.05 -5.35 -2.98
CA ILE A 20 -0.26 -5.55 -3.63
C ILE A 20 -1.41 -5.09 -2.74
N PHE A 21 -1.41 -5.47 -1.45
CA PHE A 21 -2.48 -5.04 -0.53
C PHE A 21 -2.50 -3.52 -0.36
N SER A 22 -1.34 -2.91 -0.23
CA SER A 22 -1.22 -1.46 -0.08
C SER A 22 -1.65 -0.74 -1.36
N PHE A 23 -1.32 -1.29 -2.52
CA PHE A 23 -1.78 -0.80 -3.82
C PHE A 23 -3.31 -0.85 -3.91
N ILE A 24 -3.92 -1.99 -3.59
CA ILE A 24 -5.38 -2.15 -3.64
C ILE A 24 -6.05 -1.14 -2.70
N LEU A 25 -5.55 -1.01 -1.46
CA LEU A 25 -6.09 -0.05 -0.50
C LEU A 25 -6.00 1.40 -1.03
N THR A 26 -4.88 1.78 -1.63
CA THR A 26 -4.68 3.13 -2.16
C THR A 26 -5.55 3.38 -3.39
N ALA A 27 -5.56 2.44 -4.34
CA ALA A 27 -6.20 2.61 -5.64
C ALA A 27 -7.72 2.49 -5.58
N PHE A 28 -8.26 1.61 -4.73
CA PHE A 28 -9.69 1.32 -4.66
C PHE A 28 -10.39 1.92 -3.44
N ILE A 29 -9.65 2.41 -2.44
CA ILE A 29 -10.25 3.09 -1.29
C ILE A 29 -9.77 4.54 -1.25
N GLY A 30 -8.47 4.78 -1.14
CA GLY A 30 -7.92 6.13 -1.02
C GLY A 30 -8.32 7.07 -2.16
N LEU A 31 -8.05 6.68 -3.41
CA LEU A 31 -8.34 7.50 -4.59
C LEU A 31 -9.86 7.74 -4.81
N PRO A 32 -10.74 6.73 -4.74
CA PRO A 32 -12.18 6.96 -4.85
C PRO A 32 -12.71 7.86 -3.73
N LEU A 33 -12.21 7.73 -2.51
CA LEU A 33 -12.65 8.56 -1.39
C LEU A 33 -12.21 10.02 -1.56
N MET A 34 -11.01 10.25 -2.13
CA MET A 34 -10.53 11.58 -2.51
C MET A 34 -11.39 12.19 -3.62
N PHE A 35 -11.76 11.39 -4.62
CA PHE A 35 -12.65 11.80 -5.71
C PHE A 35 -14.07 12.13 -5.18
N LEU A 36 -14.63 11.27 -4.33
CA LEU A 36 -15.94 11.50 -3.70
C LEU A 36 -15.95 12.78 -2.85
N ALA A 37 -14.89 13.05 -2.10
CA ALA A 37 -14.76 14.26 -1.31
C ALA A 37 -14.83 15.54 -2.18
N SER A 38 -14.43 15.47 -3.45
CA SER A 38 -14.48 16.63 -4.35
C SER A 38 -15.91 17.05 -4.75
N PHE A 39 -16.90 16.16 -4.62
CA PHE A 39 -18.31 16.46 -4.90
C PHE A 39 -19.08 17.01 -3.69
N ILE A 40 -18.45 17.05 -2.52
CA ILE A 40 -19.07 17.54 -1.29
C ILE A 40 -18.84 19.06 -1.20
N ALA A 41 -19.88 19.80 -0.82
CA ALA A 41 -19.79 21.24 -0.62
C ALA A 41 -18.69 21.59 0.42
N ALA A 42 -18.03 22.72 0.19
CA ALA A 42 -16.96 23.21 1.06
C ALA A 42 -17.44 23.37 2.50
N GLY A 43 -16.77 22.65 3.41
CA GLY A 43 -17.13 22.59 4.82
C GLY A 43 -16.41 21.45 5.55
N ALA A 44 -16.69 21.30 6.84
CA ALA A 44 -16.00 20.36 7.72
C ALA A 44 -16.03 18.91 7.20
N MET A 45 -17.13 18.48 6.57
CA MET A 45 -17.28 17.13 6.02
C MET A 45 -16.39 16.87 4.80
N GLN A 46 -16.25 17.84 3.88
CA GLN A 46 -15.31 17.74 2.76
C GLN A 46 -13.87 17.66 3.27
N THR A 47 -13.50 18.51 4.23
CA THR A 47 -12.15 18.54 4.80
C THR A 47 -11.80 17.23 5.51
N ALA A 48 -12.72 16.68 6.32
CA ALA A 48 -12.49 15.42 7.02
C ALA A 48 -12.29 14.24 6.06
N LEU A 49 -13.16 14.10 5.06
CA LEU A 49 -13.04 13.04 4.05
C LEU A 49 -11.79 13.23 3.17
N GLY A 50 -11.45 14.47 2.83
CA GLY A 50 -10.20 14.83 2.17
C GLY A 50 -8.98 14.36 2.98
N LEU A 51 -8.93 14.69 4.27
CA LEU A 51 -7.82 14.29 5.15
C LEU A 51 -7.72 12.77 5.32
N ILE A 52 -8.84 12.08 5.49
CA ILE A 52 -8.88 10.61 5.58
C ILE A 52 -8.37 9.98 4.28
N SER A 53 -8.82 10.48 3.13
CA SER A 53 -8.37 9.97 1.84
C SER A 53 -6.88 10.18 1.62
N ILE A 54 -6.35 11.37 1.93
CA ILE A 54 -4.91 11.67 1.85
C ILE A 54 -4.12 10.74 2.77
N PHE A 55 -4.59 10.54 4.01
CA PHE A 55 -3.94 9.63 4.94
C PHE A 55 -3.85 8.20 4.40
N ILE A 56 -4.95 7.67 3.85
CA ILE A 56 -4.98 6.32 3.25
C ILE A 56 -4.01 6.22 2.07
N VAL A 57 -3.98 7.25 1.20
CA VAL A 57 -3.09 7.27 0.03
C VAL A 57 -1.63 7.32 0.47
N VAL A 58 -1.27 8.23 1.38
CA VAL A 58 0.10 8.37 1.87
C VAL A 58 0.56 7.12 2.62
N ALA A 59 -0.27 6.59 3.52
CA ALA A 59 0.04 5.37 4.26
C ALA A 59 0.23 4.17 3.31
N GLY A 60 -0.63 4.05 2.30
CA GLY A 60 -0.52 3.01 1.28
C GLY A 60 0.75 3.15 0.42
N MET A 61 1.13 4.37 0.03
CA MET A 61 2.39 4.63 -0.69
C MET A 61 3.62 4.26 0.15
N VAL A 62 3.67 4.68 1.41
CA VAL A 62 4.78 4.36 2.32
C VAL A 62 4.88 2.85 2.53
N SER A 63 3.75 2.17 2.71
CA SER A 63 3.69 0.71 2.85
C SER A 63 4.13 -0.02 1.56
N MET A 64 3.78 0.50 0.38
CA MET A 64 4.28 -0.04 -0.91
C MET A 64 5.80 0.11 -1.02
N MET A 65 6.36 1.29 -0.69
CA MET A 65 7.81 1.49 -0.68
C MET A 65 8.50 0.54 0.28
N GLY A 66 7.99 0.40 1.51
CA GLY A 66 8.51 -0.55 2.51
C GLY A 66 8.44 -2.00 2.04
N GLY A 67 7.31 -2.41 1.45
CA GLY A 67 7.13 -3.73 0.85
C GLY A 67 8.12 -3.99 -0.29
N PHE A 68 8.37 -2.99 -1.13
CA PHE A 68 9.33 -3.07 -2.23
C PHE A 68 10.78 -3.21 -1.74
N PHE A 69 11.17 -2.47 -0.69
CA PHE A 69 12.49 -2.63 -0.07
C PHE A 69 12.70 -4.04 0.50
N ILE A 70 11.65 -4.65 1.08
CA ILE A 70 11.72 -6.06 1.55
C ILE A 70 11.96 -6.99 0.37
N VAL A 71 11.22 -6.82 -0.75
CA VAL A 71 11.43 -7.62 -1.97
C VAL A 71 12.86 -7.47 -2.49
N LEU A 72 13.38 -6.24 -2.57
CA LEU A 72 14.74 -5.99 -3.03
C LEU A 72 15.80 -6.61 -2.12
N TYR A 73 15.64 -6.48 -0.80
CA TYR A 73 16.54 -7.08 0.17
C TYR A 73 16.55 -8.61 0.06
N ASP A 74 15.38 -9.23 -0.09
CA ASP A 74 15.27 -10.68 -0.25
C ASP A 74 15.88 -11.17 -1.58
N LEU A 75 15.75 -10.40 -2.66
CA LEU A 75 16.39 -10.70 -3.94
C LEU A 75 17.91 -10.55 -3.89
N TYR A 76 18.43 -9.52 -3.19
CA TYR A 76 19.88 -9.30 -3.07
C TYR A 76 20.57 -10.36 -2.19
N LYS A 77 19.83 -11.00 -1.28
CA LYS A 77 20.34 -12.04 -0.38
C LYS A 77 20.16 -13.47 -0.91
N SER A 78 19.48 -13.65 -2.05
CA SER A 78 19.25 -14.93 -2.72
C SER A 78 20.36 -15.26 -3.71
#